data_AF-A0A929L4H8-F1
#
_entry.id   AF-A0A929L4H8-F1
#
_cell.length_a   1.000
_cell.length_b   1.000
_cell.length_c   1.000
_cell.angle_alpha   90.00
_cell.angle_beta   90.00
_cell.angle_gamma   90.00
#
_symmetry.space_group_name_H-M   'P 1'
#
loop_
_entity.id
_entity.type
_entity.pdbx_description
1 polymer ?
#
loop_
_entity_poly.entity_id
_entity_poly.type
_entity_poly.pdbx_seq_one_letter_code
_entity_poly.pdbx_strand_id
1 'polypeptide(L)'
;MNEQIQEKPSSETIPKSREALEKLAENINILGDFCAKRDVSSLSPQALLEKAGQTQLDVFVLFGGSILAGVDRLAKAITSKIAKTTIIVGGAGHTTDTLRHQVADLFQDPDLSFEKLKDKSEAEIFQLCLQKRHGLQADFLECRSTNCGNNITFLLDLIQEKNIPCTSILLCQDGTMQHRMEATLRKFAPALTIYNYAAYQVKVRPSQDLSDPANLASVLEYESEPEGMWSIERYVELLLGEVSRLCDDKQGYGPKGAGYIAHVDIPRQVKQAFEMVKRVNLSPVRLAQSRFKDPAASVKQIHDGL
;
A
#
# COMPACT_ATOMS: atom_id res chain seq x y z
N MET A 1 4.49 48.10 11.71
CA MET A 1 4.32 46.97 10.79
C MET A 1 5.32 45.91 11.23
N ASN A 2 4.93 45.03 12.14
CA ASN A 2 5.83 44.02 12.70
C ASN A 2 5.70 42.75 11.85
N GLU A 3 6.70 42.47 11.02
CA GLU A 3 6.87 41.16 10.42
C GLU A 3 7.26 40.18 11.54
N GLN A 4 6.31 39.35 11.95
CA GLN A 4 6.59 38.16 12.72
C GLN A 4 7.38 37.20 11.83
N ILE A 5 8.68 37.10 12.07
CA ILE A 5 9.52 36.02 11.57
C ILE A 5 8.94 34.73 12.18
N GLN A 6 8.21 33.97 11.38
CA GLN A 6 7.88 32.58 11.73
C GLN A 6 9.21 31.81 11.75
N GLU A 7 9.68 31.47 12.95
CA GLU A 7 10.75 30.49 13.12
C GLU A 7 10.35 29.19 12.43
N LYS A 8 11.11 28.81 11.39
CA LYS A 8 11.03 27.46 10.83
C LYS A 8 11.34 26.48 11.96
N PRO A 9 10.55 25.41 12.17
CA PRO A 9 10.90 24.38 13.15
C PRO A 9 12.27 23.81 12.79
N SER A 10 13.19 23.82 13.76
CA SER A 10 14.53 23.26 13.62
C SER A 10 14.43 21.79 13.23
N SER A 11 14.87 21.45 12.01
CA SER A 11 15.00 20.07 11.57
C SER A 11 16.03 19.36 12.44
N GLU A 12 15.66 18.30 13.14
CA GLU A 12 16.59 17.52 13.97
C GLU A 12 17.38 16.55 13.09
N THR A 13 18.69 16.44 13.30
CA THR A 13 19.54 15.44 12.65
C THR A 13 19.18 14.04 13.14
N ILE A 14 19.44 13.01 12.33
CA ILE A 14 19.25 11.60 12.72
C ILE A 14 19.87 11.34 14.11
N PRO A 15 19.13 10.66 15.03
CA PRO A 15 19.64 10.40 16.36
C PRO A 15 20.91 9.56 16.35
N LYS A 16 21.87 9.90 17.22
CA LYS A 16 23.19 9.26 17.26
C LYS A 16 23.34 8.19 18.34
N SER A 17 22.46 8.17 19.34
CA SER A 17 22.48 7.14 20.39
C SER A 17 21.60 5.96 20.00
N ARG A 18 22.02 4.75 20.39
CA ARG A 18 21.26 3.51 20.14
C ARG A 18 19.85 3.59 20.71
N GLU A 19 19.70 4.08 21.95
CA GLU A 19 18.39 4.28 22.59
C GLU A 19 17.46 5.20 21.77
N ALA A 20 18.02 6.27 21.19
CA ALA A 20 17.22 7.18 20.37
C ALA A 20 16.87 6.58 18.99
N LEU A 21 17.74 5.72 18.44
CA LEU A 21 17.46 4.94 17.23
C LEU A 21 16.40 3.86 17.49
N GLU A 22 16.43 3.20 18.65
CA GLU A 22 15.38 2.26 19.08
C GLU A 22 14.03 2.97 19.13
N LYS A 23 13.99 4.15 19.75
CA LYS A 23 12.78 4.97 19.79
C LYS A 23 12.33 5.42 18.39
N LEU A 24 13.24 5.78 17.50
CA LEU A 24 12.89 6.12 16.11
C LEU A 24 12.27 4.91 15.39
N ALA A 25 12.91 3.74 15.52
CA ALA A 25 12.43 2.49 14.93
C ALA A 25 11.05 2.10 15.47
N GLU A 26 10.80 2.23 16.77
CA GLU A 26 9.48 2.02 17.38
C GLU A 26 8.41 2.92 16.76
N ASN A 27 8.71 4.21 16.56
CA ASN A 27 7.75 5.13 15.95
C ASN A 27 7.51 4.81 14.47
N ILE A 28 8.54 4.41 13.71
CA ILE A 28 8.38 3.92 12.33
C ILE A 28 7.49 2.66 12.33
N ASN A 29 7.71 1.73 13.26
CA ASN A 29 6.92 0.51 13.38
C ASN A 29 5.44 0.79 13.72
N ILE A 30 5.17 1.80 14.56
CA ILE A 30 3.79 2.25 14.85
C ILE A 30 3.10 2.75 13.57
N LEU A 31 3.80 3.53 12.73
CA LEU A 31 3.26 3.98 11.45
C LEU A 31 3.06 2.81 10.47
N GLY A 32 4.03 1.89 10.42
CA GLY A 32 3.98 0.66 9.62
C GLY A 32 2.76 -0.19 9.96
N ASP A 33 2.52 -0.45 11.25
CA ASP A 33 1.37 -1.24 11.72
C ASP A 33 0.03 -0.54 11.44
N PHE A 34 -0.01 0.78 11.55
CA PHE A 34 -1.20 1.57 11.25
C PHE A 34 -1.58 1.52 9.76
N CYS A 35 -0.59 1.56 8.88
CA CYS A 35 -0.80 1.48 7.44
C CYS A 35 -1.08 0.05 6.96
N ALA A 36 -0.30 -0.93 7.44
CA ALA A 36 -0.29 -2.31 6.94
C ALA A 36 -1.35 -3.19 7.63
N LYS A 37 -2.62 -2.80 7.51
CA LYS A 37 -3.74 -3.49 8.15
C LYS A 37 -3.84 -4.95 7.70
N ARG A 38 -4.01 -5.83 8.68
CA ARG A 38 -4.44 -7.23 8.49
C ARG A 38 -5.56 -7.52 9.45
N ASP A 39 -6.74 -7.77 8.90
CA ASP A 39 -7.94 -8.11 9.66
C ASP A 39 -7.99 -9.62 9.97
N VAL A 40 -7.37 -10.43 9.12
CA VAL A 40 -7.23 -11.88 9.30
C VAL A 40 -5.78 -12.22 9.62
N SER A 41 -5.57 -13.14 10.56
CA SER A 41 -4.23 -13.54 11.05
C SER A 41 -3.43 -14.32 10.00
N SER A 42 -4.12 -15.02 9.10
CA SER A 42 -3.53 -15.76 7.99
C SER A 42 -4.52 -15.92 6.85
N LEU A 43 -4.01 -16.19 5.64
CA LEU A 43 -4.82 -16.63 4.51
C LEU A 43 -5.17 -18.11 4.66
N SER A 44 -6.04 -18.42 5.61
CA SER A 44 -6.58 -19.76 5.85
C SER A 44 -8.09 -19.70 6.12
N PRO A 45 -8.84 -20.76 5.79
CA PRO A 45 -10.26 -20.86 6.11
C PRO A 45 -10.57 -20.69 7.62
N GLN A 46 -9.67 -21.18 8.49
CA GLN A 46 -9.84 -21.08 9.94
C GLN A 46 -9.75 -19.62 10.42
N ALA A 47 -8.73 -18.88 9.99
CA ALA A 47 -8.58 -17.47 10.34
C ALA A 47 -9.71 -16.61 9.79
N LEU A 48 -10.23 -16.94 8.60
CA LEU A 48 -11.43 -16.31 8.06
C LEU A 48 -12.66 -16.63 8.91
N LEU A 49 -12.85 -17.89 9.32
CA LEU A 49 -13.99 -18.27 10.15
C LEU A 49 -14.00 -17.50 11.47
N GLU A 50 -12.84 -17.38 12.13
CA GLU A 50 -12.69 -16.64 13.39
C GLU A 50 -12.99 -15.14 13.24
N LYS A 51 -12.60 -14.53 12.13
CA LYS A 51 -12.75 -13.08 11.91
C LYS A 51 -14.09 -12.70 11.28
N ALA A 52 -14.54 -13.48 10.31
CA ALA A 52 -15.63 -13.13 9.39
C ALA A 52 -16.87 -14.04 9.56
N GLY A 53 -16.79 -15.10 10.38
CA GLY A 53 -17.88 -16.07 10.53
C GLY A 53 -18.11 -16.95 9.30
N GLN A 54 -17.19 -16.93 8.33
CA GLN A 54 -17.26 -17.68 7.08
C GLN A 54 -15.86 -18.14 6.68
N THR A 55 -15.77 -19.26 5.96
CA THR A 55 -14.50 -19.86 5.55
C THR A 55 -14.01 -19.38 4.19
N GLN A 56 -14.87 -18.70 3.43
CA GLN A 56 -14.59 -18.21 2.09
C GLN A 56 -15.40 -16.93 1.84
N LEU A 57 -14.73 -15.90 1.33
CA LEU A 57 -15.33 -14.61 0.96
C LEU A 57 -15.80 -14.62 -0.50
N ASP A 58 -16.46 -13.55 -0.94
CA ASP A 58 -16.86 -13.46 -2.34
C ASP A 58 -15.67 -13.11 -3.25
N VAL A 59 -14.93 -12.05 -2.90
CA VAL A 59 -13.83 -11.53 -3.73
C VAL A 59 -12.53 -11.36 -2.94
N PHE A 60 -11.41 -11.79 -3.53
CA PHE A 60 -10.06 -11.42 -3.10
C PHE A 60 -9.44 -10.55 -4.18
N VAL A 61 -8.90 -9.39 -3.80
CA VAL A 61 -8.24 -8.47 -4.74
C VAL A 61 -6.79 -8.30 -4.37
N LEU A 62 -5.91 -8.56 -5.33
CA LEU A 62 -4.52 -8.12 -5.28
C LEU A 62 -4.37 -6.85 -6.10
N PHE A 63 -3.89 -5.77 -5.50
CA PHE A 63 -3.53 -4.58 -6.26
C PHE A 63 -2.07 -4.69 -6.72
N GLY A 64 -1.86 -4.50 -8.01
CA GLY A 64 -0.56 -4.29 -8.63
C GLY A 64 0.14 -3.08 -8.00
N GLY A 65 1.46 -3.20 -7.91
CA GLY A 65 2.35 -2.22 -7.31
C GLY A 65 3.77 -2.76 -7.35
N SER A 66 4.67 -2.21 -6.54
CA SER A 66 6.10 -2.57 -6.64
C SER A 66 6.52 -3.80 -5.82
N ILE A 67 5.65 -4.37 -4.98
CA ILE A 67 6.04 -5.44 -4.06
C ILE A 67 5.47 -6.80 -4.49
N LEU A 68 6.35 -7.63 -5.05
CA LEU A 68 6.02 -8.96 -5.58
C LEU A 68 5.59 -9.97 -4.51
N ALA A 69 5.83 -9.72 -3.22
CA ALA A 69 5.34 -10.57 -2.14
C ALA A 69 3.81 -10.80 -2.20
N GLY A 70 3.06 -9.87 -2.82
CA GLY A 70 1.63 -10.02 -3.09
C GLY A 70 1.28 -11.22 -3.98
N VAL A 71 2.17 -11.62 -4.89
CA VAL A 71 1.99 -12.80 -5.77
C VAL A 71 1.84 -14.07 -4.95
N ASP A 72 2.69 -14.27 -3.94
CA ASP A 72 2.63 -15.44 -3.07
C ASP A 72 1.39 -15.42 -2.17
N ARG A 73 0.95 -14.22 -1.77
CA ARG A 73 -0.31 -14.07 -1.01
C ARG A 73 -1.51 -14.47 -1.85
N LEU A 74 -1.56 -14.05 -3.11
CA LEU A 74 -2.63 -14.43 -4.03
C LEU A 74 -2.60 -15.94 -4.32
N ALA A 75 -1.42 -16.53 -4.57
CA ALA A 75 -1.28 -17.97 -4.72
C ALA A 75 -1.81 -18.73 -3.49
N LYS A 76 -1.49 -18.25 -2.28
CA LYS A 76 -2.02 -18.82 -1.04
C LYS A 76 -3.54 -18.67 -0.94
N ALA A 77 -4.09 -17.53 -1.35
CA ALA A 77 -5.52 -17.27 -1.36
C ALA A 77 -6.29 -18.20 -2.30
N ILE A 78 -5.77 -18.41 -3.51
CA ILE A 78 -6.33 -19.34 -4.52
C ILE A 78 -6.31 -20.77 -3.98
N THR A 79 -5.14 -21.25 -3.57
CA THR A 79 -4.96 -22.64 -3.10
C THR A 79 -5.75 -22.96 -1.84
N SER A 80 -5.92 -21.97 -0.95
CA SER A 80 -6.67 -22.12 0.30
C SER A 80 -8.15 -21.74 0.17
N LYS A 81 -8.63 -21.40 -1.05
CA LYS A 81 -10.02 -21.02 -1.35
C LYS A 81 -10.54 -19.91 -0.43
N ILE A 82 -9.74 -18.86 -0.25
CA ILE A 82 -10.07 -17.71 0.61
C ILE A 82 -11.21 -16.87 0.05
N ALA A 83 -11.36 -16.84 -1.28
CA ALA A 83 -12.49 -16.20 -1.95
C ALA A 83 -13.02 -17.07 -3.10
N LYS A 84 -14.25 -16.79 -3.55
CA LYS A 84 -14.86 -17.44 -4.72
C LYS A 84 -14.30 -16.89 -6.03
N THR A 85 -13.91 -15.62 -6.03
CA THR A 85 -13.33 -14.93 -7.19
C THR A 85 -12.08 -14.15 -6.78
N THR A 86 -11.06 -14.21 -7.63
CA THR A 86 -9.79 -13.52 -7.46
C THR A 86 -9.57 -12.52 -8.59
N ILE A 87 -9.16 -11.30 -8.23
CA ILE A 87 -8.95 -10.21 -9.18
C ILE A 87 -7.57 -9.62 -8.94
N ILE A 88 -6.83 -9.35 -10.01
CA ILE A 88 -5.63 -8.51 -9.96
C ILE A 88 -5.96 -7.16 -10.57
N VAL A 89 -5.65 -6.07 -9.86
CA VAL A 89 -5.98 -4.70 -10.29
C VAL A 89 -4.72 -3.86 -10.43
N GLY A 90 -4.48 -3.32 -11.62
CA GLY A 90 -3.42 -2.35 -11.85
C GLY A 90 -3.13 -2.20 -13.34
N GLY A 91 -3.33 -1.00 -13.89
CA GLY A 91 -2.93 -0.69 -15.25
C GLY A 91 -1.46 -0.27 -15.34
N ALA A 92 -1.18 0.81 -16.08
CA ALA A 92 0.17 1.34 -16.23
C ALA A 92 0.26 2.75 -15.62
N GLY A 93 1.14 2.90 -14.64
CA GLY A 93 1.39 4.15 -13.92
C GLY A 93 2.88 4.43 -13.76
N HIS A 94 3.21 5.42 -12.92
CA HIS A 94 4.59 5.87 -12.73
C HIS A 94 5.53 4.82 -12.13
N THR A 95 5.00 3.79 -11.46
CA THR A 95 5.76 2.71 -10.82
C THR A 95 5.96 1.49 -11.70
N THR A 96 5.28 1.42 -12.84
CA THR A 96 5.24 0.21 -13.67
C THR A 96 6.60 -0.10 -14.29
N ASP A 97 7.37 0.90 -14.72
CA ASP A 97 8.73 0.65 -15.24
C ASP A 97 9.67 0.10 -14.18
N THR A 98 9.59 0.57 -12.94
CA THR A 98 10.37 0.00 -11.83
C THR A 98 10.01 -1.46 -11.62
N LEU A 99 8.71 -1.80 -11.62
CA LEU A 99 8.25 -3.17 -11.51
C LEU A 99 8.78 -4.06 -12.64
N ARG A 100 8.78 -3.56 -13.89
CA ARG A 100 9.29 -4.32 -15.06
C ARG A 100 10.77 -4.68 -14.91
N HIS A 101 11.60 -3.74 -14.47
CA HIS A 101 13.02 -4.01 -14.21
C HIS A 101 13.18 -5.02 -13.07
N GLN A 102 12.48 -4.82 -11.95
CA GLN A 102 12.53 -5.74 -10.81
C GLN A 102 12.17 -7.17 -11.21
N VAL A 103 11.09 -7.36 -11.98
CA VAL A 103 10.67 -8.69 -12.45
C VAL A 103 11.70 -9.30 -13.39
N ALA A 104 12.22 -8.53 -14.35
CA ALA A 104 13.24 -9.02 -15.28
C ALA A 104 14.50 -9.50 -14.54
N ASP A 105 14.97 -8.72 -13.56
CA ASP A 105 16.17 -9.03 -12.78
C ASP A 105 15.95 -10.23 -11.85
N LEU A 106 14.77 -10.36 -11.25
CA LEU A 106 14.44 -11.43 -10.31
C LEU A 106 14.27 -12.79 -10.98
N PHE A 107 13.56 -12.83 -12.10
CA PHE A 107 13.22 -14.10 -12.73
C PHE A 107 14.30 -14.57 -13.71
N GLN A 108 15.09 -13.65 -14.28
CA GLN A 108 16.10 -13.94 -15.32
C GLN A 108 15.57 -14.88 -16.41
N ASP A 109 14.29 -14.73 -16.73
CA ASP A 109 13.57 -15.58 -17.67
C ASP A 109 13.31 -14.82 -18.97
N PRO A 110 13.60 -15.39 -20.15
CA PRO A 110 13.35 -14.74 -21.45
C PRO A 110 11.91 -14.24 -21.63
N ASP A 111 10.91 -14.97 -21.12
CA ASP A 111 9.49 -14.62 -21.21
C ASP A 111 9.08 -13.51 -20.24
N LEU A 112 9.89 -13.25 -19.21
CA LEU A 112 9.74 -12.15 -18.25
C LEU A 112 10.81 -11.06 -18.41
N SER A 113 11.49 -11.04 -19.55
CA SER A 113 12.47 -9.99 -19.87
C SER A 113 11.80 -8.61 -19.99
N PHE A 114 12.54 -7.55 -19.68
CA PHE A 114 12.02 -6.17 -19.74
C PHE A 114 11.31 -5.84 -21.06
N GLU A 115 11.89 -6.25 -22.20
CA GLU A 115 11.31 -6.03 -23.52
C GLU A 115 9.94 -6.71 -23.71
N LYS A 116 9.70 -7.85 -23.06
CA LYS A 116 8.41 -8.54 -23.08
C LYS A 116 7.39 -7.90 -22.15
N LEU A 117 7.84 -7.18 -21.12
CA LEU A 117 6.99 -6.56 -20.11
C LEU A 117 6.64 -5.09 -20.42
N LYS A 118 7.32 -4.44 -21.37
CA LYS A 118 7.20 -3.00 -21.65
C LYS A 118 5.80 -2.50 -22.01
N ASP A 119 4.96 -3.34 -22.60
CA ASP A 119 3.60 -3.00 -22.99
C ASP A 119 2.55 -3.57 -22.04
N LYS A 120 2.98 -4.20 -20.94
CA LYS A 120 2.11 -4.86 -19.97
C LYS A 120 1.76 -3.93 -18.82
N SER A 121 0.50 -4.00 -18.40
CA SER A 121 0.02 -3.44 -17.15
C SER A 121 0.60 -4.16 -15.93
N GLU A 122 0.52 -3.53 -14.76
CA GLU A 122 0.93 -4.13 -13.48
C GLU A 122 0.15 -5.43 -13.22
N ALA A 123 -1.15 -5.47 -13.52
CA ALA A 123 -1.96 -6.68 -13.36
C ALA A 123 -1.51 -7.83 -14.26
N GLU A 124 -1.18 -7.56 -15.52
CA GLU A 124 -0.64 -8.56 -16.44
C GLU A 124 0.74 -9.07 -15.99
N ILE A 125 1.61 -8.17 -15.51
CA ILE A 125 2.92 -8.55 -14.98
C ILE A 125 2.75 -9.47 -13.77
N PHE A 126 1.89 -9.11 -12.81
CA PHE A 126 1.61 -9.94 -11.64
C PHE A 126 0.99 -11.28 -12.00
N GLN A 127 0.11 -11.34 -12.99
CA GLN A 127 -0.44 -12.59 -13.52
C GLN A 127 0.68 -13.48 -14.10
N LEU A 128 1.62 -12.91 -14.85
CA LEU A 128 2.76 -13.67 -15.38
C LEU A 128 3.66 -14.19 -14.26
N CYS A 129 3.95 -13.37 -13.24
CA CYS A 129 4.70 -13.81 -12.07
C CYS A 129 3.98 -14.94 -11.30
N LEU A 130 2.66 -14.84 -11.13
CA LEU A 130 1.83 -15.88 -10.50
C LEU A 130 1.89 -17.19 -11.26
N GLN A 131 1.76 -17.13 -12.59
CA GLN A 131 1.85 -18.30 -13.44
C GLN A 131 3.25 -18.93 -13.39
N LYS A 132 4.30 -18.11 -13.41
CA LYS A 132 5.68 -18.60 -13.40
C LYS A 132 6.08 -19.24 -12.07
N ARG A 133 5.71 -18.63 -10.94
CA ARG A 133 6.09 -19.12 -9.60
C ARG A 133 5.22 -20.28 -9.14
N HIS A 134 3.92 -20.24 -9.43
CA HIS A 134 2.94 -21.12 -8.79
C HIS A 134 2.10 -21.94 -9.78
N GLY A 135 2.19 -21.66 -11.09
CA GLY A 135 1.34 -22.32 -12.10
C GLY A 135 -0.15 -21.93 -11.98
N LEU A 136 -0.45 -20.80 -11.36
CA LEU A 136 -1.82 -20.35 -11.06
C LEU A 136 -2.24 -19.14 -11.91
N GLN A 137 -3.55 -18.91 -11.99
CA GLN A 137 -4.13 -17.72 -12.60
C GLN A 137 -5.21 -17.11 -11.72
N ALA A 138 -5.32 -15.79 -11.77
CA ALA A 138 -6.48 -15.08 -11.23
C ALA A 138 -7.66 -15.20 -12.19
N ASP A 139 -8.88 -15.04 -11.67
CA ASP A 139 -10.09 -15.16 -12.49
C ASP A 139 -10.26 -13.96 -13.43
N PHE A 140 -9.90 -12.76 -12.95
CA PHE A 140 -10.00 -11.52 -13.72
C PHE A 140 -8.83 -10.57 -13.50
N LEU A 141 -8.57 -9.74 -14.51
CA LEU A 141 -7.59 -8.65 -14.47
C LEU A 141 -8.28 -7.31 -14.77
N GLU A 142 -7.95 -6.30 -13.99
CA GLU A 142 -8.25 -4.89 -14.29
C GLU A 142 -6.94 -4.21 -14.72
N CYS A 143 -6.85 -3.79 -15.98
CA CYS A 143 -5.59 -3.32 -16.60
C CYS A 143 -5.61 -1.84 -17.04
N ARG A 144 -6.66 -1.08 -16.73
CA ARG A 144 -6.87 0.29 -17.21
C ARG A 144 -6.55 1.35 -16.16
N SER A 145 -6.54 1.00 -14.88
CA SER A 145 -6.24 1.96 -13.81
C SER A 145 -4.83 2.56 -13.92
N THR A 146 -4.68 3.82 -13.54
CA THR A 146 -3.42 4.59 -13.71
C THR A 146 -2.89 5.14 -12.40
N ASN A 147 -3.67 5.07 -11.32
CA ASN A 147 -3.28 5.51 -9.99
C ASN A 147 -4.16 4.86 -8.90
N CYS A 148 -3.74 4.93 -7.64
CA CYS A 148 -4.50 4.33 -6.55
C CYS A 148 -5.94 4.85 -6.40
N GLY A 149 -6.22 6.08 -6.87
CA GLY A 149 -7.55 6.69 -6.78
C GLY A 149 -8.55 6.00 -7.70
N ASN A 150 -8.14 5.64 -8.92
CA ASN A 150 -9.00 4.94 -9.88
C ASN A 150 -8.91 3.41 -9.81
N ASN A 151 -7.89 2.81 -9.17
CA ASN A 151 -7.84 1.35 -8.91
C ASN A 151 -9.15 0.83 -8.30
N ILE A 152 -9.72 1.53 -7.31
CA ILE A 152 -10.96 1.12 -6.65
C ILE A 152 -12.17 1.28 -7.54
N THR A 153 -12.31 2.41 -8.24
CA THR A 153 -13.50 2.63 -9.08
C THR A 153 -13.52 1.66 -10.26
N PHE A 154 -12.36 1.38 -10.87
CA PHE A 154 -12.26 0.42 -11.97
C PHE A 154 -12.43 -1.04 -11.50
N LEU A 155 -12.04 -1.37 -10.28
CA LEU A 155 -12.37 -2.64 -9.65
C LEU A 155 -13.89 -2.81 -9.52
N LEU A 156 -14.59 -1.78 -9.03
CA LEU A 156 -16.05 -1.81 -8.89
C LEU A 156 -16.75 -1.91 -10.25
N ASP A 157 -16.27 -1.16 -11.26
CA ASP A 157 -16.75 -1.27 -12.65
C ASP A 157 -16.58 -2.69 -13.18
N LEU A 158 -15.42 -3.34 -12.94
CA LEU A 158 -15.16 -4.71 -13.37
C LEU A 158 -16.09 -5.71 -12.67
N ILE A 159 -16.31 -5.57 -11.36
CA ILE A 159 -17.24 -6.41 -10.58
C ILE A 159 -18.65 -6.31 -11.18
N GLN A 160 -19.10 -5.11 -11.49
CA GLN A 160 -20.41 -4.87 -12.10
C GLN A 160 -20.49 -5.41 -13.54
N GLU A 161 -19.51 -5.11 -14.39
CA GLU A 161 -19.47 -5.54 -15.80
C GLU A 161 -19.52 -7.08 -15.92
N LYS A 162 -18.81 -7.77 -15.03
CA LYS A 162 -18.74 -9.23 -15.01
C LYS A 162 -19.85 -9.89 -14.19
N ASN A 163 -20.76 -9.11 -13.58
CA ASN A 163 -21.83 -9.58 -12.71
C ASN A 163 -21.31 -10.49 -11.57
N ILE A 164 -20.17 -10.11 -10.97
CA ILE A 164 -19.55 -10.87 -9.88
C ILE A 164 -20.35 -10.59 -8.59
N PRO A 165 -20.95 -11.60 -7.95
CA PRO A 165 -21.58 -11.40 -6.64
C PRO A 165 -20.52 -10.95 -5.63
N CYS A 166 -20.72 -9.81 -4.98
CA CYS A 166 -19.75 -9.27 -4.03
C CYS A 166 -20.47 -8.58 -2.87
N THR A 167 -20.49 -9.24 -1.72
CA THR A 167 -20.93 -8.65 -0.44
C THR A 167 -19.77 -8.58 0.55
N SER A 168 -18.76 -9.42 0.34
CA SER A 168 -17.53 -9.48 1.13
C SER A 168 -16.29 -9.47 0.23
N ILE A 169 -15.31 -8.65 0.61
CA ILE A 169 -14.11 -8.44 -0.17
C ILE A 169 -12.87 -8.37 0.72
N LEU A 170 -11.80 -9.06 0.33
CA LEU A 170 -10.50 -8.96 0.96
C LEU A 170 -9.51 -8.23 0.06
N LEU A 171 -8.96 -7.14 0.56
CA LEU A 171 -7.97 -6.32 -0.15
C LEU A 171 -6.55 -6.70 0.25
N CYS A 172 -5.70 -6.95 -0.74
CA CYS A 172 -4.27 -7.18 -0.57
C CYS A 172 -3.48 -6.16 -1.40
N GLN A 173 -2.71 -5.31 -0.73
CA GLN A 173 -1.86 -4.29 -1.34
C GLN A 173 -0.54 -4.17 -0.57
N ASP A 174 0.42 -3.41 -1.11
CA ASP A 174 1.56 -2.87 -0.37
C ASP A 174 1.15 -2.38 1.02
N GLY A 175 1.88 -2.82 2.05
CA GLY A 175 1.58 -2.52 3.44
C GLY A 175 1.50 -1.02 3.75
N THR A 176 2.28 -0.17 3.08
CA THR A 176 2.21 1.29 3.28
C THR A 176 0.88 1.87 2.82
N MET A 177 0.26 1.31 1.77
CA MET A 177 -0.95 1.86 1.14
C MET A 177 -2.25 1.14 1.53
N GLN A 178 -2.16 -0.01 2.21
CA GLN A 178 -3.29 -0.88 2.50
C GLN A 178 -4.47 -0.13 3.16
N HIS A 179 -4.22 0.67 4.20
CA HIS A 179 -5.28 1.40 4.89
C HIS A 179 -5.98 2.44 3.99
N ARG A 180 -5.23 3.08 3.07
CA ARG A 180 -5.82 4.02 2.11
C ARG A 180 -6.70 3.31 1.07
N MET A 181 -6.33 2.09 0.65
CA MET A 181 -7.17 1.29 -0.25
C MET A 181 -8.53 0.99 0.38
N GLU A 182 -8.54 0.58 1.65
CA GLU A 182 -9.78 0.37 2.41
C GLU A 182 -10.60 1.66 2.52
N ALA A 183 -9.98 2.77 2.93
CA ALA A 183 -10.69 4.04 3.10
C ALA A 183 -11.27 4.56 1.77
N THR A 184 -10.60 4.28 0.65
CA THR A 184 -11.10 4.58 -0.69
C THR A 184 -12.29 3.70 -1.04
N LEU A 185 -12.18 2.37 -0.84
CA LEU A 185 -13.30 1.45 -1.11
C LEU A 185 -14.52 1.76 -0.26
N ARG A 186 -14.34 2.03 1.04
CA ARG A 186 -15.41 2.38 1.97
C ARG A 186 -16.19 3.63 1.55
N LYS A 187 -15.53 4.57 0.85
CA LYS A 187 -16.20 5.76 0.29
C LYS A 187 -17.14 5.40 -0.87
N PHE A 188 -16.69 4.54 -1.77
CA PHE A 188 -17.42 4.24 -3.01
C PHE A 188 -18.41 3.07 -2.87
N ALA A 189 -18.18 2.17 -1.90
CA ALA A 189 -19.02 1.01 -1.65
C ALA A 189 -19.18 0.78 -0.13
N PRO A 190 -19.89 1.69 0.58
CA PRO A 190 -20.01 1.64 2.05
C PRO A 190 -20.79 0.43 2.58
N ALA A 191 -21.58 -0.25 1.75
CA ALA A 191 -22.35 -1.44 2.13
C ALA A 191 -21.50 -2.73 2.09
N LEU A 192 -20.35 -2.74 1.42
CA LEU A 192 -19.49 -3.92 1.34
C LEU A 192 -18.85 -4.22 2.69
N THR A 193 -18.77 -5.51 3.01
CA THR A 193 -17.96 -5.98 4.14
C THR A 193 -16.50 -6.11 3.68
N ILE A 194 -15.65 -5.21 4.16
CA ILE A 194 -14.25 -5.09 3.74
C ILE A 194 -13.32 -5.74 4.77
N TYR A 195 -12.41 -6.59 4.30
CA TYR A 195 -11.32 -7.17 5.08
C TYR A 195 -9.97 -6.76 4.46
N ASN A 196 -8.97 -6.54 5.30
CA ASN A 196 -7.62 -6.21 4.86
C ASN A 196 -6.66 -7.37 5.07
N TYR A 197 -5.73 -7.52 4.14
CA TYR A 197 -4.54 -8.33 4.32
C TYR A 197 -3.35 -7.73 3.56
N ALA A 198 -2.63 -6.79 4.19
CA ALA A 198 -1.40 -6.23 3.64
C ALA A 198 -0.46 -7.33 3.12
N ALA A 199 0.11 -7.14 1.93
CA ALA A 199 0.98 -8.12 1.27
C ALA A 199 2.19 -8.50 2.13
N TYR A 200 2.68 -7.55 2.92
CA TYR A 200 3.75 -7.72 3.89
C TYR A 200 3.48 -6.89 5.16
N GLN A 201 4.18 -7.25 6.23
CA GLN A 201 4.37 -6.44 7.43
C GLN A 201 5.83 -6.60 7.81
N VAL A 202 6.52 -5.50 8.09
CA VAL A 202 7.94 -5.48 8.43
C VAL A 202 8.14 -4.73 9.74
N LYS A 203 9.25 -5.05 10.41
CA LYS A 203 9.73 -4.30 11.57
C LYS A 203 11.11 -3.73 11.25
N VAL A 204 11.31 -2.50 11.67
CA VAL A 204 12.57 -1.78 11.60
C VAL A 204 13.23 -1.82 12.98
N ARG A 205 14.55 -1.93 13.01
CA ARG A 205 15.39 -1.86 14.20
C ARG A 205 16.67 -1.08 13.92
N PRO A 206 17.43 -0.63 14.93
CA PRO A 206 18.77 -0.10 14.73
C PRO A 206 19.68 -1.12 14.05
N SER A 207 20.50 -0.65 13.11
CA SER A 207 21.54 -1.50 12.51
C SER A 207 22.65 -1.81 13.51
N GLN A 208 23.34 -2.92 13.28
CA GLN A 208 24.52 -3.30 14.05
C GLN A 208 25.73 -2.44 13.71
N ASP A 209 25.81 -1.98 12.46
CA ASP A 209 26.82 -1.03 12.01
C ASP A 209 26.22 0.39 12.05
N LEU A 210 26.92 1.33 12.68
CA LEU A 210 26.54 2.74 12.77
C LEU A 210 27.61 3.64 12.13
N SER A 211 28.36 3.09 11.18
CA SER A 211 29.54 3.72 10.56
C SER A 211 29.23 5.03 9.84
N ASP A 212 28.00 5.22 9.34
CA ASP A 212 27.51 6.48 8.80
C ASP A 212 26.21 6.92 9.49
N PRO A 213 26.26 7.66 10.60
CA PRO A 213 25.06 8.09 11.32
C PRO A 213 24.29 9.22 10.62
N ALA A 214 24.75 9.70 9.45
CA ALA A 214 24.09 10.77 8.71
C ALA A 214 23.06 10.25 7.70
N ASN A 215 22.99 8.94 7.49
CA ASN A 215 22.05 8.30 6.57
C ASN A 215 21.15 7.29 7.31
N LEU A 216 19.88 7.18 6.93
CA LEU A 216 18.91 6.37 7.68
C LEU A 216 19.13 4.87 7.45
N ALA A 217 19.41 4.45 6.21
CA ALA A 217 19.68 3.05 5.87
C ALA A 217 20.98 2.51 6.46
N SER A 218 21.89 3.38 6.93
CA SER A 218 23.11 2.97 7.62
C SER A 218 22.96 2.91 9.14
N VAL A 219 21.81 3.30 9.69
CA VAL A 219 21.55 3.20 11.14
C VAL A 219 20.29 2.44 11.49
N LEU A 220 19.44 2.14 10.51
CA LEU A 220 18.24 1.32 10.64
C LEU A 220 18.25 0.22 9.58
N GLU A 221 17.72 -0.94 9.95
CA GLU A 221 17.56 -2.09 9.06
C GLU A 221 16.23 -2.78 9.33
N TYR A 222 15.75 -3.59 8.38
CA TYR A 222 14.62 -4.47 8.62
C TYR A 222 15.04 -5.69 9.45
N GLU A 223 14.18 -6.12 10.36
CA GLU A 223 14.37 -7.40 11.06
C GLU A 223 14.29 -8.59 10.08
N SER A 224 13.44 -8.47 9.07
CA SER A 224 13.32 -9.39 7.95
C SER A 224 12.87 -8.60 6.73
N GLU A 225 13.60 -8.74 5.64
CA GLU A 225 13.35 -8.02 4.39
C GLU A 225 12.62 -8.91 3.39
N PRO A 226 11.35 -8.59 3.04
CA PRO A 226 10.66 -9.25 1.95
C PRO A 226 11.38 -9.03 0.61
N GLU A 227 11.22 -9.96 -0.32
CA GLU A 227 11.75 -9.79 -1.67
C GLU A 227 11.15 -8.54 -2.35
N GLY A 228 12.03 -7.67 -2.86
CA GLY A 228 11.66 -6.41 -3.49
C GLY A 228 11.29 -5.28 -2.52
N MET A 229 11.61 -5.41 -1.23
CA MET A 229 11.32 -4.39 -0.23
C MET A 229 11.96 -3.04 -0.56
N TRP A 230 11.27 -1.97 -0.15
CA TRP A 230 11.75 -0.60 -0.26
C TRP A 230 13.01 -0.38 0.60
N SER A 231 13.93 0.50 0.17
CA SER A 231 14.94 1.03 1.09
C SER A 231 14.28 1.64 2.32
N ILE A 232 15.01 1.70 3.43
CA ILE A 232 14.47 2.27 4.68
C ILE A 232 13.99 3.71 4.47
N GLU A 233 14.77 4.55 3.78
CA GLU A 233 14.36 5.93 3.46
C GLU A 233 13.04 5.94 2.70
N ARG A 234 12.96 5.13 1.64
CA ARG A 234 11.76 5.10 0.80
C ARG A 234 10.54 4.61 1.56
N TYR A 235 10.71 3.62 2.42
CA TYR A 235 9.64 3.12 3.28
C TYR A 235 9.15 4.20 4.25
N VAL A 236 10.05 4.92 4.92
CA VAL A 236 9.67 6.02 5.82
C VAL A 236 8.97 7.15 5.06
N GLU A 237 9.47 7.54 3.88
CA GLU A 237 8.81 8.52 3.02
C GLU A 237 7.38 8.12 2.67
N LEU A 238 7.18 6.85 2.28
CA LEU A 238 5.86 6.30 1.96
C LEU A 238 4.94 6.35 3.19
N LEU A 239 5.39 5.90 4.35
CA LEU A 239 4.59 5.94 5.58
C LEU A 239 4.19 7.37 5.97
N LEU A 240 5.11 8.32 5.92
CA LEU A 240 4.80 9.73 6.20
C LEU A 240 3.80 10.30 5.19
N GLY A 241 3.98 10.00 3.91
CA GLY A 241 3.03 10.41 2.86
C GLY A 241 1.64 9.81 3.08
N GLU A 242 1.54 8.54 3.44
CA GLU A 242 0.28 7.83 3.63
C GLU A 242 -0.47 8.31 4.88
N VAL A 243 0.21 8.49 6.01
CA VAL A 243 -0.42 9.04 7.22
C VAL A 243 -0.92 10.46 6.98
N SER A 244 -0.16 11.30 6.27
CA SER A 244 -0.60 12.64 5.88
C SER A 244 -1.86 12.62 5.00
N ARG A 245 -1.97 11.66 4.08
CA ARG A 245 -3.17 11.50 3.23
C ARG A 245 -4.36 10.97 4.03
N LEU A 246 -4.14 10.08 4.99
CA LEU A 246 -5.18 9.49 5.83
C LEU A 246 -5.78 10.50 6.84
N CYS A 247 -5.06 11.58 7.17
CA CYS A 247 -5.59 12.63 8.04
C CYS A 247 -6.90 13.23 7.49
N ASP A 248 -7.92 13.33 8.32
CA ASP A 248 -9.15 14.05 7.98
C ASP A 248 -9.07 15.51 8.43
N ASP A 249 -8.22 16.27 7.73
CA ASP A 249 -8.07 17.72 7.88
C ASP A 249 -7.94 18.39 6.51
N LYS A 250 -7.72 19.71 6.48
CA LYS A 250 -7.66 20.50 5.24
C LYS A 250 -6.58 20.05 4.24
N GLN A 251 -5.55 19.32 4.68
CA GLN A 251 -4.43 18.89 3.85
C GLN A 251 -4.50 17.41 3.48
N GLY A 252 -5.29 16.61 4.19
CA GLY A 252 -5.46 15.19 3.91
C GLY A 252 -6.58 14.87 2.92
N TYR A 253 -6.83 13.58 2.72
CA TYR A 253 -7.75 13.08 1.69
C TYR A 253 -9.15 12.80 2.24
N GLY A 254 -9.37 12.92 3.55
CA GLY A 254 -10.68 12.74 4.16
C GLY A 254 -11.69 13.84 3.78
N PRO A 255 -12.95 13.72 4.23
CA PRO A 255 -14.03 14.67 3.93
C PRO A 255 -13.75 16.14 4.28
N LYS A 256 -12.89 16.43 5.27
CA LYS A 256 -12.50 17.80 5.66
C LYS A 256 -11.39 18.40 4.79
N GLY A 257 -10.81 17.60 3.90
CA GLY A 257 -9.74 17.98 2.98
C GLY A 257 -10.16 17.77 1.53
N ALA A 258 -9.42 16.93 0.82
CA ALA A 258 -9.67 16.67 -0.60
C ALA A 258 -10.90 15.79 -0.88
N GLY A 259 -11.44 15.11 0.14
CA GLY A 259 -12.64 14.28 0.03
C GLY A 259 -12.47 13.08 -0.90
N TYR A 260 -11.26 12.54 -1.05
CA TYR A 260 -10.98 11.36 -1.89
C TYR A 260 -11.24 10.03 -1.20
N ILE A 261 -11.14 9.97 0.13
CA ILE A 261 -11.38 8.77 0.94
C ILE A 261 -12.45 9.00 2.01
N ALA A 262 -12.97 7.93 2.58
CA ALA A 262 -13.80 8.00 3.77
C ALA A 262 -13.00 8.52 4.96
N HIS A 263 -13.69 9.00 6.01
CA HIS A 263 -13.04 9.38 7.26
C HIS A 263 -12.23 8.22 7.84
N VAL A 264 -11.04 8.52 8.36
CA VAL A 264 -10.17 7.57 9.07
C VAL A 264 -9.84 8.12 10.44
N ASP A 265 -10.17 7.35 11.47
CA ASP A 265 -9.75 7.64 12.84
C ASP A 265 -8.27 7.31 13.01
N ILE A 266 -7.44 8.34 13.18
CA ILE A 266 -6.01 8.17 13.46
C ILE A 266 -5.78 8.20 14.98
N PRO A 267 -5.32 7.09 15.61
CA PRO A 267 -5.06 7.03 17.04
C PRO A 267 -4.02 8.06 17.50
N ARG A 268 -4.13 8.53 18.75
CA ARG A 268 -3.19 9.50 19.34
C ARG A 268 -1.72 9.03 19.23
N GLN A 269 -1.47 7.75 19.49
CA GLN A 269 -0.13 7.16 19.40
C GLN A 269 0.45 7.27 17.98
N VAL A 270 -0.36 7.04 16.95
CA VAL A 270 0.05 7.18 15.54
C VAL A 270 0.35 8.64 15.21
N LYS A 271 -0.47 9.59 15.68
CA LYS A 271 -0.19 11.03 15.50
C LYS A 271 1.12 11.47 16.16
N GLN A 272 1.39 10.96 17.37
CA GLN A 272 2.64 11.24 18.08
C GLN A 272 3.85 10.66 17.35
N ALA A 273 3.74 9.41 16.89
CA ALA A 273 4.78 8.77 16.10
C ALA A 273 5.05 9.50 14.79
N PHE A 274 4.00 9.92 14.10
CA PHE A 274 4.09 10.69 12.86
C PHE A 274 4.88 11.99 13.06
N GLU A 275 4.52 12.77 14.08
CA GLU A 275 5.23 14.01 14.39
C GLU A 275 6.68 13.79 14.83
N MET A 276 6.98 12.68 15.52
CA MET A 276 8.36 12.34 15.89
C MET A 276 9.21 11.96 14.68
N VAL A 277 8.71 11.07 13.82
CA VAL A 277 9.43 10.62 12.62
C VAL A 277 9.62 11.78 11.63
N LYS A 278 8.61 12.63 11.46
CA LYS A 278 8.65 13.79 10.57
C LYS A 278 9.71 14.84 10.96
N ARG A 279 10.09 14.93 12.24
CA ARG A 279 11.12 15.88 12.72
C ARG A 279 12.53 15.43 12.40
N VAL A 280 12.75 14.13 12.26
CA VAL A 280 14.03 13.58 11.84
C VAL A 280 14.18 13.93 10.37
N ASN A 281 15.15 14.81 10.06
CA ASN A 281 15.38 15.31 8.72
C ASN A 281 15.89 14.16 7.82
N LEU A 282 14.96 13.44 7.21
CA LEU A 282 15.24 12.59 6.06
C LEU A 282 15.73 13.55 4.98
N SER A 283 16.97 13.38 4.51
CA SER A 283 17.65 14.24 3.54
C SER A 283 16.69 14.82 2.47
N PRO A 284 16.86 16.07 2.02
CA PRO A 284 15.85 16.79 1.24
C PRO A 284 15.71 16.25 -0.19
N VAL A 285 15.04 15.12 -0.35
CA VAL A 285 14.57 14.61 -1.63
C VAL A 285 13.04 14.76 -1.66
N ARG A 286 12.63 15.98 -2.00
CA ARG A 286 11.29 16.35 -2.53
C ARG A 286 10.06 15.99 -1.67
N LEU A 287 9.85 16.76 -0.61
CA LEU A 287 8.50 17.26 -0.28
C LEU A 287 8.12 18.42 -1.24
N ALA A 288 8.14 18.15 -2.54
CA ALA A 288 7.63 18.99 -3.63
C ALA A 288 7.45 18.05 -4.84
N GLN A 289 6.26 17.73 -5.31
CA GLN A 289 5.21 18.67 -5.72
C GLN A 289 3.82 18.07 -5.45
N SER A 290 3.08 18.72 -4.55
CA SER A 290 1.61 18.74 -4.55
C SER A 290 1.11 19.58 -5.74
N ARG A 291 1.28 19.08 -6.97
CA ARG A 291 0.64 19.67 -8.16
C ARG A 291 0.34 18.63 -9.22
N PHE A 292 -0.54 17.68 -8.94
CA PHE A 292 -1.25 17.01 -10.03
C PHE A 292 -2.73 16.91 -9.66
N LYS A 293 -3.54 17.64 -10.43
CA LYS A 293 -4.99 17.50 -10.49
C LYS A 293 -5.26 16.11 -11.06
N ASP A 294 -5.77 15.21 -10.24
CA ASP A 294 -6.42 14.01 -10.75
C ASP A 294 -7.87 14.39 -11.09
N PRO A 295 -8.34 14.23 -12.34
CA PRO A 295 -9.67 14.65 -12.73
C PRO A 295 -10.69 13.64 -12.19
N ALA A 296 -11.07 13.79 -10.92
CA ALA A 296 -12.37 13.30 -10.45
C ALA A 296 -13.56 13.97 -11.21
N ALA A 297 -13.29 14.83 -12.19
CA ALA A 297 -14.26 15.51 -13.04
C ALA A 297 -14.83 14.65 -14.19
N SER A 298 -14.49 13.37 -14.31
CA SER A 298 -15.04 12.50 -15.36
C SER A 298 -15.59 11.16 -14.87
N VAL A 299 -16.21 11.11 -13.70
CA VAL A 299 -16.98 9.94 -13.25
C VAL A 299 -18.46 10.30 -13.20
N LYS A 300 -19.26 9.68 -14.09
CA LYS A 300 -20.73 9.67 -13.96
C LYS A 300 -21.06 8.97 -12.65
N GLN A 301 -21.71 9.67 -11.72
CA GLN A 301 -22.36 9.06 -10.57
C GLN A 301 -23.42 8.07 -11.05
N ILE A 302 -23.14 6.77 -10.97
CA ILE A 302 -24.17 5.72 -10.89
C ILE A 302 -23.62 4.58 -10.05
N HIS A 303 -23.78 4.62 -8.72
CA HIS A 303 -23.73 3.42 -7.90
C HIS A 303 -24.70 3.56 -6.72
N ASP A 304 -25.99 3.44 -7.02
CA ASP A 304 -26.99 2.97 -6.07
C ASP A 304 -27.24 1.50 -6.43
N GLY A 305 -26.69 0.54 -5.67
CA GLY A 305 -26.96 -0.89 -5.90
C GLY A 305 -25.86 -1.91 -5.57
N LEU A 306 -24.85 -1.56 -4.75
CA LEU A 306 -23.94 -2.53 -4.11
C LEU A 306 -24.20 -2.55 -2.61
#